data_AF-A0A927JJ82-F1
#
_entry.id   AF-A0A927JJ82-F1
#
_cell.length_a   1.000
_cell.length_b   1.000
_cell.length_c   1.000
_cell.angle_alpha   90.00
_cell.angle_beta   90.00
_cell.angle_gamma   90.00
#
_symmetry.space_group_name_H-M   'P 1'
#
loop_
_entity.id
_entity.type
_entity.pdbx_description
1 polymer ?
#
loop_
_entity_poly.entity_id
_entity_poly.type
_entity_poly.pdbx_seq_one_letter_code
_entity_poly.pdbx_strand_id
1 'polypeptide(L)' 'MADQYDPDPAPRTGPDEHEYLLKRAGDHERLAGQTRDADARAIHLRLRKLYLTQADRIDVVHQD' A
#
# COMPACT_ATOMS: atom_id res chain seq x y z
N MET A 1 -13.13 -20.80 -4.25
CA MET A 1 -12.05 -19.86 -3.89
C MET A 1 -12.72 -18.52 -3.70
N ALA A 2 -12.91 -18.07 -2.46
CA ALA A 2 -13.50 -16.76 -2.22
C ALA A 2 -12.45 -15.71 -2.58
N ASP A 3 -12.62 -15.04 -3.73
CA ASP A 3 -12.01 -13.74 -3.95
C ASP A 3 -12.53 -12.85 -2.81
N GLN A 4 -11.75 -12.74 -1.73
CA GLN A 4 -11.91 -11.70 -0.73
C GLN A 4 -11.60 -10.38 -1.44
N TYR A 5 -12.61 -9.86 -2.16
CA TYR A 5 -12.75 -8.43 -2.35
C TYR A 5 -12.90 -7.86 -0.95
N ASP A 6 -11.78 -7.41 -0.38
CA ASP A 6 -11.81 -6.49 0.75
C ASP A 6 -12.55 -5.26 0.22
N PRO A 7 -13.79 -4.98 0.69
CA PRO A 7 -14.57 -3.86 0.18
C PRO A 7 -13.71 -2.61 0.32
N ASP A 8 -13.63 -1.83 -0.76
CA ASP A 8 -12.82 -0.62 -0.83
C ASP A 8 -13.05 0.17 0.46
N PRO A 9 -12.04 0.26 1.34
CA PRO A 9 -12.28 0.72 2.68
C PRO A 9 -12.82 2.15 2.61
N ALA A 10 -13.81 2.45 3.48
CA ALA A 10 -14.44 3.76 3.57
C ALA A 10 -13.38 4.88 3.41
N PRO A 11 -13.69 5.96 2.67
CA PRO A 11 -12.71 7.01 2.36
C PRO A 11 -12.07 7.49 3.67
N ARG A 12 -10.79 7.16 3.84
CA ARG A 12 -9.96 7.66 4.94
C ARG A 12 -9.38 8.99 4.49
N THR A 13 -9.26 9.94 5.38
CA THR A 13 -8.64 11.23 5.08
C THR A 13 -7.54 11.52 6.08
N GLY A 14 -6.44 12.12 5.60
CA GLY A 14 -5.37 12.63 6.45
C GLY A 14 -4.58 11.55 7.20
N PRO A 15 -4.32 11.69 8.52
CA PRO A 15 -3.43 10.79 9.25
C PRO A 15 -3.80 9.30 9.17
N ASP A 16 -5.10 8.99 9.22
CA ASP A 16 -5.60 7.60 9.12
C ASP A 16 -5.36 6.98 7.74
N GLU A 17 -5.39 7.82 6.69
CA GLU A 17 -5.07 7.41 5.33
C GLU A 17 -3.55 7.20 5.19
N HIS A 18 -2.74 8.10 5.75
CA HIS A 18 -1.29 7.98 5.77
C HIS A 18 -0.83 6.65 6.42
N GLU A 19 -1.31 6.35 7.63
CA GLU A 19 -0.99 5.10 8.33
C GLU A 19 -1.44 3.86 7.55
N TYR A 20 -2.62 3.91 6.94
CA TYR A 20 -3.12 2.85 6.08
C TYR A 20 -2.17 2.58 4.90
N LEU A 21 -1.73 3.63 4.20
CA LEU A 21 -0.82 3.52 3.07
C LEU A 21 0.53 2.93 3.49
N LEU A 22 1.09 3.36 4.63
CA LEU A 22 2.32 2.79 5.17
C LEU A 22 2.16 1.30 5.51
N LYS A 23 1.05 0.91 6.15
CA LYS A 23 0.76 -0.50 6.44
C LYS A 23 0.70 -1.33 5.15
N ARG A 24 0.00 -0.84 4.12
CA ARG A 24 -0.10 -1.54 2.82
C ARG A 24 1.26 -1.66 2.12
N ALA A 25 2.11 -0.63 2.20
CA ALA A 25 3.47 -0.71 1.69
C ALA A 25 4.29 -1.82 2.37
N GLY A 26 4.21 -1.91 3.70
CA GLY A 26 4.87 -2.98 4.47
C GLY A 26 4.33 -4.38 4.17
N ASP A 27 3.02 -4.52 3.99
CA ASP A 27 2.39 -5.78 3.58
C ASP A 27 2.93 -6.26 2.22
N HIS A 28 3.07 -5.35 1.25
CA HIS A 28 3.64 -5.70 -0.06
C HIS A 28 5.14 -5.97 -0.04
N GLU A 29 5.91 -5.34 0.84
CA GLU A 29 7.31 -5.68 1.06
C GLU A 29 7.48 -7.12 1.55
N ARG A 30 6.69 -7.50 2.56
CA ARG A 30 6.67 -8.87 3.09
C ARG A 30 6.25 -9.89 2.03
N LEU A 31 5.19 -9.59 1.27
CA LEU A 31 4.76 -10.47 0.18
C LEU A 31 5.84 -10.61 -0.90
N ALA A 32 6.50 -9.52 -1.31
CA ALA A 32 7.59 -9.58 -2.27
C ALA A 32 8.76 -10.47 -1.79
N GLY A 33 9.08 -10.46 -0.49
CA GLY A 33 10.10 -11.33 0.10
C GLY A 33 9.72 -12.80 0.15
N GLN A 34 8.43 -13.12 0.12
CA GLN A 34 7.89 -14.49 0.15
C GLN A 34 7.59 -15.05 -1.25
N THR A 35 7.42 -14.19 -2.25
CA THR A 35 7.07 -14.56 -3.63
C THR A 35 8.29 -15.06 -4.41
N ARG A 36 8.19 -16.30 -4.92
CA ARG A 36 9.22 -16.93 -5.76
C ARG A 36 9.13 -16.53 -7.23
N ASP A 37 7.93 -16.24 -7.71
CA ASP A 37 7.69 -15.80 -9.07
C ASP A 37 8.20 -14.36 -9.29
N ALA A 38 9.06 -14.17 -10.30
CA ALA A 38 9.74 -12.90 -10.50
C ALA A 38 8.78 -11.77 -10.88
N ASP A 39 7.76 -12.09 -11.69
CA ASP A 39 6.79 -11.11 -12.18
C ASP A 39 5.82 -10.68 -11.07
N ALA A 40 5.29 -11.64 -10.31
CA ALA A 40 4.47 -11.36 -9.14
C ALA A 40 5.24 -10.57 -8.07
N ARG A 41 6.52 -10.88 -7.86
CA ARG A 41 7.38 -10.08 -6.97
C ARG A 41 7.53 -8.65 -7.47
N ALA A 42 7.73 -8.44 -8.76
CA ALA A 42 7.82 -7.10 -9.36
C ALA A 42 6.52 -6.30 -9.16
N ILE A 43 5.35 -6.95 -9.25
CA ILE A 43 4.06 -6.34 -8.96
C ILE A 43 3.99 -5.87 -7.50
N HIS A 44 4.36 -6.72 -6.53
CA HIS A 44 4.37 -6.32 -5.11
C HIS A 44 5.31 -5.15 -4.84
N LEU A 45 6.51 -5.14 -5.43
CA LEU A 45 7.45 -4.02 -5.29
C LEU A 45 6.89 -2.72 -5.90
N ARG A 46 6.18 -2.80 -7.03
CA ARG A 46 5.52 -1.65 -7.65
C ARG A 46 4.39 -1.11 -6.78
N LEU A 47 3.58 -1.98 -6.19
CA LEU A 47 2.50 -1.59 -5.27
C LEU A 47 3.07 -0.95 -4.00
N ARG A 48 4.14 -1.50 -3.41
CA ARG A 48 4.85 -0.87 -2.29
C ARG A 48 5.27 0.56 -2.62
N LYS A 49 5.90 0.77 -3.79
CA LYS A 49 6.33 2.10 -4.22
C LYS A 49 5.14 3.06 -4.38
N LEU A 50 4.04 2.58 -4.97
CA LEU A 50 2.84 3.39 -5.14
C LEU A 50 2.28 3.87 -3.80
N TYR A 51 2.13 2.97 -2.83
CA TYR A 51 1.61 3.32 -1.51
C TYR A 51 2.51 4.30 -0.76
N LEU A 52 3.84 4.14 -0.81
CA LEU A 52 4.77 5.10 -0.21
C LEU A 52 4.67 6.49 -0.87
N THR A 53 4.64 6.53 -2.21
CA THR A 53 4.48 7.81 -2.93
C THR A 53 3.14 8.49 -2.64
N GLN A 54 2.08 7.73 -2.37
CA GLN A 54 0.81 8.29 -1.93
C GLN A 54 0.89 8.82 -0.50
N ALA A 55 1.53 8.07 0.41
CA ALA A 55 1.74 8.48 1.80
C ALA A 55 2.51 9.82 1.86
N ASP A 56 3.63 9.92 1.13
CA ASP A 56 4.45 11.13 1.07
C ASP A 56 3.64 12.38 0.62
N ARG A 57 2.64 12.20 -0.25
CA ARG A 57 1.78 13.31 -0.71
C ARG A 57 0.82 13.78 0.36
N ILE A 58 0.32 12.88 1.19
CA ILE A 58 -0.57 13.25 2.30
C ILE A 58 0.21 14.07 3.33
N ASP A 59 1.43 13.64 3.65
CA ASP A 59 2.31 14.38 4.56
C ASP A 59 2.57 15.80 4.06
N VAL A 60 2.89 15.97 2.77
CA VAL A 60 3.09 17.31 2.18
C VAL A 60 1.84 18.19 2.28
N VAL A 61 0.64 17.65 2.08
CA VAL A 61 -0.62 18.41 2.13
C VAL A 61 -1.04 18.77 3.57
N HIS A 62 -0.60 18.02 4.58
CA HIS A 62 -0.97 18.25 5.99
C HIS A 62 0.05 19.08 6.77
N GLN A 63 1.12 19.56 6.11
CA GLN A 63 2.15 20.42 6.69
C GLN A 63 1.87 21.93 6.52
N ASP A 64 0.73 22.32 5.92
CA ASP A 64 0.31 23.74 5.74
C ASP A 64 -0.59 24.26 6.88
#